data_AF-A0AA37GPI2-F1
#
_entry.id   AF-A0AA37GPI2-F1
#
_cell.length_a   1.000
_cell.length_b   1.000
_cell.length_c   1.000
_cell.angle_alpha   90.00
_cell.angle_beta   90.00
_cell.angle_gamma   90.00
#
_symmetry.space_group_name_H-M   'P 1'
#
loop_
_entity.id
_entity.type
_entity.pdbx_description
1 polymer ?
#
loop_
_entity_poly.entity_id
_entity_poly.type
_entity_poly.pdbx_seq_one_letter_code
_entity_poly.pdbx_strand_id
1 'polypeptide(L)'
;MRYTLLLALGASAGAIATTLNQTITPQNIQVTLHFLKGDYPQPSITAYNNDRSEVVGYSCSTSLALGTSLIAFIVDQNGSGNITVNEEEFRVLDDPEFSGGVICGRIHNAVETIVNCELAVPATLYLLPLNRRNLPECKSMKSASTGQASGLEAILDGFLQRPEFLPIEQPLELPDNSTVAPRQCGIPNRETYLIGNGNPHQNPLNVQLSCGSRDGCQITYTTTRSFSIGWTASATAWQWLSGGFAVEMSIETGNSYSCPGSANDYFAVWIKQAQTAYTVRNRLRISCAPIQDSGGNYVIWSPNRGNRGGYPYCVYGRQYVRWIGDRWLDTTPIPGGPP
;
A
#
# COMPACT_ATOMS: atom_id res chain seq x y z
N MET A 1 27.02 -55.41 77.96
CA MET A 1 27.95 -54.27 77.80
C MET A 1 28.25 -54.14 76.31
N ARG A 2 27.58 -53.20 75.63
CA ARG A 2 28.12 -51.88 75.22
C ARG A 2 29.41 -52.00 74.41
N TYR A 3 29.33 -51.74 73.10
CA TYR A 3 30.23 -50.80 72.42
C TYR A 3 29.54 -50.18 71.20
N THR A 4 29.58 -48.86 71.20
CA THR A 4 29.10 -47.89 70.21
C THR A 4 30.08 -47.86 69.02
N LEU A 5 29.60 -47.73 67.78
CA LEU A 5 30.39 -47.13 66.70
C LEU A 5 29.51 -46.39 65.67
N LEU A 6 30.06 -45.30 65.17
CA LEU A 6 29.43 -44.09 64.65
C LEU A 6 28.76 -44.19 63.28
N LEU A 7 27.73 -43.34 63.10
CA LEU A 7 27.22 -42.86 61.81
C LEU A 7 28.28 -42.06 61.04
N ALA A 8 28.34 -42.29 59.73
CA ALA A 8 28.84 -41.32 58.76
C ALA A 8 27.71 -40.96 57.78
N LEU A 9 27.21 -39.73 57.90
CA LEU A 9 26.28 -39.10 56.96
C LEU A 9 27.08 -38.59 55.76
N GLY A 10 26.99 -39.31 54.63
CA GLY A 10 27.42 -38.80 53.33
C GLY A 10 26.25 -38.06 52.67
N ALA A 11 26.31 -36.74 52.64
CA ALA A 11 25.37 -35.92 51.88
C ALA A 11 25.73 -35.99 50.38
N SER A 12 24.94 -36.71 49.59
CA SER A 12 24.92 -36.54 48.13
C SER A 12 23.91 -35.46 47.77
N ALA A 13 24.42 -34.28 47.40
CA ALA A 13 23.62 -33.24 46.77
C ALA A 13 23.13 -33.74 45.40
N GLY A 14 21.88 -34.18 45.34
CA GLY A 14 21.19 -34.39 44.07
C GLY A 14 20.99 -33.04 43.39
N ALA A 15 21.73 -32.80 42.31
CA ALA A 15 21.46 -31.67 41.43
C ALA A 15 20.09 -31.91 40.77
N ILE A 16 19.08 -31.12 41.18
CA ILE A 16 17.82 -31.01 40.47
C ILE A 16 18.15 -30.30 39.16
N ALA A 17 18.13 -31.05 38.05
CA ALA A 17 18.14 -30.46 36.72
C ALA A 17 16.83 -29.70 36.54
N THR A 18 16.84 -28.40 36.85
CA THR A 18 15.80 -27.47 36.40
C THR A 18 15.89 -27.40 34.88
N THR A 19 15.04 -28.16 34.20
CA THR A 19 14.72 -27.94 32.80
C THR A 19 14.07 -26.57 32.72
N LEU A 20 14.85 -25.56 32.30
CA LEU A 20 14.32 -24.31 31.78
C LEU A 20 13.50 -24.66 30.53
N ASN A 21 12.19 -24.86 30.70
CA ASN A 21 11.24 -24.66 29.61
C ASN A 21 11.23 -23.16 29.30
N GLN A 22 12.25 -22.69 28.58
CA GLN A 22 12.10 -21.43 27.84
C GLN A 22 10.97 -21.66 26.85
N THR A 23 9.82 -21.04 27.10
CA THR A 23 8.82 -20.80 26.07
C THR A 23 9.49 -19.97 25.00
N ILE A 24 10.01 -20.64 23.97
CA ILE A 24 10.54 -20.02 22.76
C ILE A 24 9.32 -19.44 22.06
N THR A 25 9.06 -18.15 22.26
CA THR A 25 7.98 -17.44 21.58
C THR A 25 8.31 -17.37 20.09
N PRO A 26 7.46 -17.89 19.20
CA PRO A 26 7.69 -17.76 17.77
C PRO A 26 7.81 -16.28 17.39
N GLN A 27 8.66 -16.00 16.39
CA GLN A 27 8.80 -14.66 15.82
C GLN A 27 7.96 -14.59 14.54
N ASN A 28 7.30 -13.46 14.30
CA ASN A 28 6.50 -13.26 13.09
C ASN A 28 7.35 -12.66 11.97
N ILE A 29 7.13 -13.15 10.75
CA ILE A 29 7.70 -12.61 9.53
C ILE A 29 6.60 -12.31 8.52
N GLN A 30 6.87 -11.38 7.61
CA GLN A 30 5.98 -11.07 6.49
C GLN A 30 6.58 -11.66 5.22
N VAL A 31 5.85 -12.52 4.53
CA VAL A 31 6.31 -13.18 3.30
C VAL A 31 5.44 -12.75 2.13
N THR A 32 6.08 -12.17 1.12
CA THR A 32 5.43 -11.63 -0.07
C THR A 32 5.84 -12.41 -1.29
N LEU A 33 4.88 -13.06 -1.95
CA LEU A 33 5.01 -13.57 -3.32
C LEU A 33 4.54 -12.48 -4.29
N HIS A 34 5.31 -12.24 -5.35
CA HIS A 34 4.97 -11.33 -6.44
C HIS A 34 5.25 -11.99 -7.80
N PHE A 35 4.28 -11.92 -8.71
CA PHE A 35 4.44 -12.38 -10.09
C PHE A 35 3.59 -11.58 -11.08
N LEU A 36 4.04 -11.51 -12.33
CA LEU A 36 3.26 -10.97 -13.43
C LEU A 36 2.32 -12.05 -13.98
N LYS A 37 1.22 -11.66 -14.62
CA LYS A 37 0.30 -12.55 -15.33
C LYS A 37 0.77 -12.70 -16.79
N GLY A 38 0.61 -13.89 -17.36
CA GLY A 38 1.01 -14.21 -18.73
C GLY A 38 2.12 -15.26 -18.81
N ASP A 39 2.66 -15.47 -20.00
CA ASP A 39 3.23 -16.79 -20.32
C ASP A 39 4.58 -17.13 -19.67
N TYR A 40 5.40 -16.18 -19.20
CA TYR A 40 6.76 -16.52 -18.67
C TYR A 40 7.40 -15.56 -17.63
N PRO A 41 6.69 -14.94 -16.67
CA PRO A 41 7.36 -14.18 -15.62
C PRO A 41 7.86 -15.11 -14.50
N GLN A 42 9.16 -15.04 -14.20
CA GLN A 42 9.74 -15.73 -13.05
C GLN A 42 9.28 -15.03 -11.77
N PRO A 43 8.51 -15.69 -10.87
CA PRO A 43 8.01 -15.10 -9.64
C PRO A 43 9.15 -14.72 -8.70
N SER A 44 8.86 -13.84 -7.75
CA SER A 44 9.74 -13.50 -6.64
C SER A 44 9.03 -13.74 -5.31
N ILE A 45 9.77 -14.28 -4.34
CA ILE A 45 9.36 -14.30 -2.93
C ILE A 45 10.36 -13.47 -2.16
N THR A 46 9.83 -12.57 -1.34
CA THR A 46 10.60 -11.79 -0.37
C THR A 46 10.06 -12.05 1.02
N ALA A 47 10.92 -12.47 1.93
CA ALA A 47 10.62 -12.53 3.35
C ALA A 47 11.20 -11.30 4.03
N TYR A 48 10.41 -10.68 4.89
CA TYR A 48 10.77 -9.54 5.70
C TYR A 48 10.63 -9.87 7.17
N ASN A 49 11.32 -9.12 8.03
CA ASN A 49 10.95 -9.06 9.43
C ASN A 49 9.50 -8.56 9.61
N ASN A 50 8.95 -8.70 10.83
CA ASN A 50 7.55 -8.39 11.11
C ASN A 50 7.10 -7.01 10.60
N ASP A 51 7.94 -6.00 10.80
CA ASP A 51 7.61 -4.59 10.47
C ASP A 51 8.02 -4.20 9.04
N ARG A 52 8.49 -5.16 8.23
CA ARG A 52 8.97 -4.97 6.85
C ARG A 52 10.13 -3.99 6.65
N SER A 53 10.83 -3.63 7.72
CA SER A 53 12.00 -2.75 7.64
C SER A 53 13.20 -3.44 6.97
N GLU A 54 13.34 -4.75 7.14
CA GLU A 54 14.48 -5.54 6.67
C GLU A 54 14.03 -6.74 5.85
N VAL A 55 14.75 -7.01 4.76
CA VAL A 55 14.58 -8.25 4.00
C VAL A 55 15.43 -9.31 4.69
N VAL A 56 14.84 -10.46 5.00
CA VAL A 56 15.52 -11.58 5.68
C VAL A 56 15.64 -12.82 4.79
N GLY A 57 14.96 -12.83 3.65
CA GLY A 57 15.08 -13.86 2.63
C GLY A 57 14.55 -13.42 1.28
N TYR A 58 15.08 -13.99 0.21
CA TYR A 58 14.67 -13.66 -1.15
C TYR A 58 14.93 -14.81 -2.12
N SER A 59 14.03 -15.02 -3.08
CA SER A 59 14.14 -16.07 -4.08
C SER A 59 13.39 -15.71 -5.36
N CYS A 60 13.98 -15.96 -6.53
CA CYS A 60 13.28 -15.84 -7.83
C CYS A 60 12.55 -17.13 -8.18
N SER A 61 11.66 -17.59 -7.30
CA SER A 61 10.79 -18.74 -7.54
C SER A 61 9.53 -18.63 -6.67
N THR A 62 8.64 -19.62 -6.77
CA THR A 62 7.51 -19.79 -5.85
C THR A 62 7.91 -20.48 -4.54
N SER A 63 9.20 -20.68 -4.28
CA SER A 63 9.69 -21.25 -3.03
C SER A 63 10.89 -20.47 -2.45
N LEU A 64 11.00 -20.44 -1.14
CA LEU A 64 12.07 -19.78 -0.39
C LEU A 64 12.52 -20.68 0.75
N ALA A 65 13.83 -20.94 0.81
CA ALA A 65 14.46 -21.54 1.99
C ALA A 65 14.93 -20.44 2.95
N LEU A 66 14.48 -20.50 4.20
CA LEU A 66 14.93 -19.66 5.31
C LEU A 66 15.56 -20.56 6.37
N GLY A 67 16.88 -20.77 6.27
CA GLY A 67 17.57 -21.72 7.14
C GLY A 67 17.04 -23.14 6.93
N THR A 68 16.45 -23.72 7.98
CA THR A 68 15.78 -25.04 7.91
C THR A 68 14.31 -24.96 7.51
N SER A 69 13.73 -23.77 7.43
CA SER A 69 12.34 -23.59 7.05
C SER A 69 12.21 -23.47 5.54
N LEU A 70 11.26 -24.21 4.94
CA LEU A 70 10.93 -24.12 3.53
C LEU A 70 9.55 -23.48 3.38
N ILE A 71 9.44 -22.42 2.58
CA ILE A 71 8.17 -21.75 2.30
C ILE A 71 7.89 -21.88 0.82
N ALA A 72 6.69 -22.28 0.43
CA ALA A 72 6.30 -22.41 -0.97
C ALA A 72 4.88 -21.90 -1.20
N PHE A 73 4.62 -21.30 -2.35
CA PHE A 73 3.29 -20.87 -2.77
C PHE A 73 2.81 -21.69 -3.95
N ILE A 74 1.57 -22.16 -3.86
CA ILE A 74 0.84 -22.79 -4.96
C ILE A 74 -0.46 -22.00 -5.12
N VAL A 75 -0.42 -21.00 -6.00
CA VAL A 75 -1.54 -20.07 -6.20
C VAL A 75 -1.88 -19.92 -7.68
N ASP A 76 -3.14 -19.61 -7.96
CA ASP A 76 -3.62 -19.25 -9.29
C ASP A 76 -3.16 -17.84 -9.70
N GLN A 77 -3.55 -17.42 -10.90
CA GLN A 77 -3.20 -16.10 -11.43
C GLN A 77 -3.67 -14.92 -10.58
N ASN A 78 -4.66 -15.09 -9.69
CA ASN A 78 -5.20 -14.05 -8.81
C ASN A 78 -4.66 -14.15 -7.38
N GLY A 79 -3.77 -15.11 -7.11
CA GLY A 79 -3.17 -15.35 -5.80
C GLY A 79 -4.03 -16.21 -4.88
N SER A 80 -5.06 -16.87 -5.40
CA SER A 80 -5.87 -17.84 -4.65
C SER A 80 -5.21 -19.21 -4.68
N GLY A 81 -5.16 -19.88 -3.54
CA GLY A 81 -4.51 -21.17 -3.39
C GLY A 81 -3.94 -21.33 -1.99
N ASN A 82 -2.78 -21.96 -1.90
CA ASN A 82 -2.18 -22.38 -0.64
C ASN A 82 -0.74 -21.90 -0.52
N ILE A 83 -0.31 -21.76 0.74
CA ILE A 83 1.08 -21.58 1.14
C ILE A 83 1.48 -22.79 1.99
N THR A 84 2.62 -23.39 1.66
CA THR A 84 3.22 -24.46 2.44
C THR A 84 4.37 -23.90 3.26
N VAL A 85 4.37 -24.19 4.56
CA VAL A 85 5.50 -23.92 5.45
C VAL A 85 6.00 -25.26 5.98
N ASN A 86 7.19 -25.65 5.55
CA ASN A 86 7.77 -26.97 5.71
C ASN A 86 6.91 -28.04 5.04
N GLU A 87 6.10 -28.75 5.83
CA GLU A 87 5.21 -29.82 5.39
C GLU A 87 3.74 -29.50 5.68
N GLU A 88 3.46 -28.35 6.32
CA GLU A 88 2.12 -27.91 6.64
C GLU A 88 1.58 -26.97 5.56
N GLU A 89 0.37 -27.24 5.10
CA GLU A 89 -0.30 -26.47 4.07
C GLU A 89 -1.39 -25.59 4.68
N PHE A 90 -1.36 -24.31 4.32
CA PHE A 90 -2.29 -23.29 4.78
C PHE A 90 -2.95 -22.63 3.59
N ARG A 91 -4.21 -22.23 3.75
CA ARG A 91 -4.94 -21.54 2.68
C ARG A 91 -4.60 -20.06 2.67
N VAL A 92 -4.41 -19.49 1.48
CA VAL A 92 -4.21 -18.05 1.31
C VAL A 92 -5.54 -17.33 1.57
N LEU A 93 -5.75 -16.97 2.83
CA LEU A 93 -6.96 -16.34 3.36
C LEU A 93 -6.62 -15.51 4.59
N ASP A 94 -7.40 -14.47 4.89
CA ASP A 94 -7.14 -13.54 6.00
C ASP A 94 -7.69 -14.02 7.34
N ASP A 95 -8.56 -15.02 7.31
CA ASP A 95 -9.20 -15.57 8.49
C ASP A 95 -8.42 -16.79 9.02
N PRO A 96 -7.75 -16.69 10.18
CA PRO A 96 -6.92 -17.77 10.71
C PRO A 96 -7.70 -19.06 10.99
N GLU A 97 -9.01 -18.96 11.27
CA GLU A 97 -9.88 -20.12 11.50
C GLU A 97 -10.04 -20.96 10.23
N PHE A 98 -10.12 -20.30 9.07
CA PHE A 98 -10.31 -20.95 7.78
C PHE A 98 -9.01 -21.15 6.99
N SER A 99 -7.94 -20.44 7.34
CA SER A 99 -6.63 -20.55 6.69
C SER A 99 -5.76 -21.67 7.26
N GLY A 100 -6.08 -22.16 8.46
CA GLY A 100 -5.25 -23.09 9.22
C GLY A 100 -4.24 -22.41 10.15
N GLY A 101 -4.40 -21.11 10.44
CA GLY A 101 -3.60 -20.37 11.42
C GLY A 101 -2.69 -19.28 10.86
N VAL A 102 -2.67 -19.06 9.55
CA VAL A 102 -1.91 -17.98 8.89
C VAL A 102 -2.83 -16.82 8.51
N ILE A 103 -2.30 -15.60 8.45
CA ILE A 103 -3.06 -14.44 7.96
C ILE A 103 -2.46 -14.01 6.65
N CYS A 104 -3.17 -14.27 5.56
CA CYS A 104 -2.77 -13.86 4.22
C CYS A 104 -3.73 -12.86 3.62
N GLY A 105 -3.23 -12.01 2.74
CA GLY A 105 -4.05 -11.24 1.84
C GLY A 105 -3.40 -11.18 0.47
N ARG A 106 -4.19 -10.85 -0.54
CA ARG A 106 -3.70 -10.74 -1.92
C ARG A 106 -4.23 -9.49 -2.60
N ILE A 107 -3.43 -8.97 -3.52
CA ILE A 107 -3.73 -7.82 -4.34
C ILE A 107 -3.45 -8.22 -5.78
N HIS A 108 -4.36 -7.97 -6.71
CA HIS A 108 -4.11 -8.24 -8.12
C HIS A 108 -4.77 -7.23 -9.05
N ASN A 109 -4.20 -7.06 -10.22
CA ASN A 109 -4.79 -6.31 -11.34
C ASN A 109 -4.72 -7.16 -12.61
N ALA A 110 -4.88 -6.57 -13.80
CA ALA A 110 -4.79 -7.31 -15.06
C ALA A 110 -3.38 -7.83 -15.41
N VAL A 111 -2.33 -7.28 -14.78
CA VAL A 111 -0.92 -7.47 -15.18
C VAL A 111 -0.11 -8.23 -14.12
N GLU A 112 -0.43 -8.09 -12.84
CA GLU A 112 0.37 -8.59 -11.74
C GLU A 112 -0.49 -9.00 -10.54
N THR A 113 0.11 -9.83 -9.68
CA THR A 113 -0.46 -10.34 -8.44
C THR A 113 0.59 -10.35 -7.35
N ILE A 114 0.16 -9.94 -6.16
CA ILE A 114 0.93 -9.99 -4.93
C ILE A 114 0.13 -10.74 -3.88
N VAL A 115 0.77 -11.67 -3.19
CA VAL A 115 0.26 -12.35 -2.00
C VAL A 115 1.17 -12.02 -0.84
N ASN A 116 0.61 -11.53 0.27
CA ASN A 116 1.36 -11.24 1.48
C ASN A 116 0.78 -12.04 2.64
N CYS A 117 1.62 -12.80 3.34
CA CYS A 117 1.24 -13.62 4.48
C CYS A 117 2.08 -13.26 5.72
N GLU A 118 1.43 -13.22 6.87
CA GLU A 118 2.09 -13.21 8.18
C GLU A 118 2.27 -14.66 8.66
N LEU A 119 3.52 -15.04 8.92
CA LEU A 119 3.89 -16.39 9.33
C LEU A 119 4.65 -16.36 10.65
N ALA A 120 4.33 -17.30 11.54
CA ALA A 120 5.10 -17.58 12.74
C ALA A 120 6.23 -18.55 12.40
N VAL A 121 7.48 -18.15 12.64
CA VAL A 121 8.66 -19.01 12.49
C VAL A 121 9.32 -19.26 13.85
N PRO A 122 10.04 -20.39 14.03
CA PRO A 122 10.73 -20.67 15.28
C PRO A 122 11.68 -19.54 15.68
N ALA A 123 11.69 -19.13 16.95
CA ALA A 123 12.61 -18.07 17.41
C ALA A 123 14.09 -18.49 17.36
N THR A 124 14.37 -19.78 17.21
CA THR A 124 15.71 -20.31 16.96
C THR A 124 16.21 -20.02 15.55
N LEU A 125 15.32 -19.62 14.62
CA LEU A 125 15.71 -19.25 13.27
C LEU A 125 16.41 -17.90 13.30
N TYR A 126 17.71 -17.90 13.00
CA TYR A 126 18.49 -16.68 12.95
C TYR A 126 18.26 -15.96 11.62
N LEU A 127 17.49 -14.87 11.66
CA LEU A 127 17.16 -14.05 10.49
C LEU A 127 18.23 -12.99 10.28
N LEU A 128 19.08 -13.20 9.26
CA LEU A 128 20.09 -12.22 8.87
C LEU A 128 19.53 -11.25 7.82
N PRO A 129 19.60 -9.93 8.06
CA PRO A 129 19.19 -8.95 7.07
C PRO A 129 20.02 -9.08 5.79
N LEU A 130 19.33 -9.13 4.65
CA LEU A 130 19.91 -9.08 3.32
C LEU A 130 20.03 -7.64 2.85
N ASN A 131 21.12 -7.33 2.18
CA ASN A 131 21.28 -6.03 1.54
C ASN A 131 20.37 -5.94 0.31
N ARG A 132 19.33 -5.11 0.36
CA ARG A 132 18.38 -4.89 -0.75
C ARG A 132 19.06 -4.57 -2.09
N ARG A 133 20.20 -3.89 -2.08
CA ARG A 133 20.94 -3.52 -3.30
C ARG A 133 21.62 -4.70 -3.99
N ASN A 134 21.80 -5.81 -3.29
CA ASN A 134 22.49 -7.00 -3.77
C ASN A 134 21.51 -8.14 -4.10
N LEU A 135 20.20 -7.90 -4.03
CA LEU A 135 19.20 -8.91 -4.37
C LEU A 135 19.17 -9.11 -5.89
N PRO A 136 19.09 -10.36 -6.39
CA PRO A 136 19.02 -10.61 -7.81
C PRO A 136 17.72 -10.05 -8.40
N GLU A 137 17.81 -9.46 -9.59
CA GLU A 137 16.62 -8.99 -10.32
C GLU A 137 15.82 -10.20 -10.83
N CYS A 138 14.64 -10.44 -10.27
CA CYS A 138 13.73 -11.45 -10.81
C CYS A 138 12.98 -10.88 -12.02
N LYS A 139 12.69 -11.74 -13.01
CA LYS A 139 11.97 -11.30 -14.23
C LYS A 139 10.55 -10.79 -13.95
N SER A 140 9.93 -11.15 -12.82
CA SER A 140 8.69 -10.56 -12.32
C SER A 140 8.76 -9.04 -12.11
N MET A 141 9.96 -8.47 -11.94
CA MET A 141 10.15 -7.03 -11.71
C MET A 141 10.41 -6.25 -13.02
N LYS A 142 10.42 -6.90 -14.19
CA LYS A 142 10.63 -6.18 -15.46
C LYS A 142 9.39 -5.41 -15.90
N SER A 143 9.20 -4.24 -15.30
CA SER A 143 8.97 -3.00 -16.06
C SER A 143 9.32 -1.78 -15.22
N ALA A 144 10.61 -1.43 -15.19
CA ALA A 144 11.04 -0.04 -15.10
C ALA A 144 12.48 0.07 -15.61
N SER A 145 12.64 0.41 -16.88
CA SER A 145 13.84 1.11 -17.39
C SER A 145 14.08 2.48 -16.72
N THR A 146 13.43 2.74 -15.58
CA THR A 146 13.40 3.95 -14.76
C THR A 146 13.57 3.66 -13.25
N GLY A 147 13.76 2.40 -12.81
CA GLY A 147 13.99 2.09 -11.39
C GLY A 147 12.77 2.27 -10.48
N GLN A 148 11.56 2.19 -11.01
CA GLN A 148 10.31 2.20 -10.24
C GLN A 148 9.95 0.79 -9.77
N ALA A 149 9.50 0.68 -8.51
CA ALA A 149 8.89 -0.52 -7.99
C ALA A 149 7.65 -0.89 -8.83
N SER A 150 7.28 -2.17 -8.82
CA SER A 150 6.02 -2.60 -9.42
C SER A 150 4.83 -1.84 -8.85
N GLY A 151 3.77 -1.71 -9.64
CA GLY A 151 2.64 -0.85 -9.29
C GLY A 151 1.88 -1.35 -8.06
N LEU A 152 1.81 -2.67 -7.85
CA LEU A 152 1.15 -3.27 -6.70
C LEU A 152 2.00 -3.34 -5.44
N GLU A 153 3.34 -3.41 -5.51
CA GLU A 153 4.19 -3.41 -4.31
C GLU A 153 4.05 -2.10 -3.53
N ALA A 154 4.03 -0.97 -4.24
CA ALA A 154 3.77 0.34 -3.63
C ALA A 154 2.38 0.42 -2.98
N ILE A 155 1.37 -0.22 -3.60
CA ILE A 155 0.01 -0.29 -3.04
C ILE A 155 -0.01 -1.15 -1.77
N LEU A 156 0.67 -2.30 -1.77
CA LEU A 156 0.79 -3.17 -0.59
C LEU A 156 1.44 -2.40 0.56
N ASP A 157 2.60 -1.78 0.31
CA ASP A 157 3.30 -1.00 1.32
C ASP A 157 2.44 0.16 1.84
N GLY A 158 1.69 0.83 0.95
CA GLY A 158 0.70 1.84 1.32
C GLY A 158 -0.37 1.32 2.29
N PHE A 159 -0.94 0.14 2.06
CA PHE A 159 -1.90 -0.47 2.99
C PHE A 159 -1.28 -0.80 4.35
N LEU A 160 -0.05 -1.33 4.35
CA LEU A 160 0.64 -1.78 5.55
C LEU A 160 1.11 -0.60 6.42
N GLN A 161 1.44 0.54 5.81
CA GLN A 161 1.80 1.76 6.51
C GLN A 161 0.62 2.49 7.17
N ARG A 162 -0.63 2.01 6.99
CA ARG A 162 -1.88 2.63 7.48
C ARG A 162 -1.96 4.11 7.08
N PRO A 163 -2.28 4.40 5.81
CA PRO A 163 -2.21 5.76 5.31
C PRO A 163 -3.27 6.63 5.97
N GLU A 164 -2.97 7.91 6.15
CA GLU A 164 -3.95 8.89 6.58
C GLU A 164 -4.96 9.09 5.43
N PHE A 165 -6.22 8.70 5.68
CA PHE A 165 -7.26 8.75 4.66
C PHE A 165 -7.77 10.17 4.49
N LEU A 166 -7.83 10.63 3.24
CA LEU A 166 -8.36 11.96 2.95
C LEU A 166 -9.89 11.95 3.10
N PRO A 167 -10.48 12.93 3.81
CA PRO A 167 -11.93 13.07 3.86
C PRO A 167 -12.49 13.31 2.45
N ILE A 168 -13.75 12.93 2.23
CA ILE A 168 -14.48 13.18 0.98
C ILE A 168 -14.49 14.69 0.74
N GLU A 169 -13.90 15.13 -0.38
CA GLU A 169 -13.82 16.55 -0.76
C GLU A 169 -15.22 17.20 -0.74
N GLN A 170 -15.31 18.34 -0.03
CA GLN A 170 -16.42 19.26 -0.18
C GLN A 170 -16.16 20.14 -1.41
N PRO A 171 -17.19 20.45 -2.22
CA PRO A 171 -17.05 21.43 -3.29
C PRO A 171 -16.57 22.76 -2.70
N LEU A 172 -15.49 23.33 -3.24
CA LEU A 172 -15.18 24.73 -3.02
C LEU A 172 -16.29 25.56 -3.67
N GLU A 173 -17.26 26.03 -2.88
CA GLU A 173 -18.13 27.11 -3.31
C GLU A 173 -17.27 28.37 -3.48
N LEU A 174 -17.06 28.77 -4.73
CA LEU A 174 -16.52 30.09 -5.05
C LEU A 174 -17.54 31.13 -4.57
N PRO A 175 -17.16 32.08 -3.70
CA PRO A 175 -18.03 33.22 -3.43
C PRO A 175 -18.12 34.06 -4.70
N ASP A 176 -19.29 34.03 -5.34
CA ASP A 176 -19.69 35.01 -6.34
C ASP A 176 -19.82 36.36 -5.63
N ASN A 177 -18.80 37.20 -5.75
CA ASN A 177 -18.89 38.57 -5.28
C ASN A 177 -19.01 39.52 -6.47
N SER A 178 -20.21 39.56 -7.04
CA SER A 178 -20.64 40.70 -7.83
C SER A 178 -21.18 41.79 -6.90
N THR A 179 -20.46 42.90 -6.78
CA THR A 179 -20.93 44.24 -7.18
C THR A 179 -19.98 45.36 -6.75
N VAL A 180 -20.07 46.46 -7.51
CA VAL A 180 -19.52 47.83 -7.36
C VAL A 180 -18.27 48.14 -8.20
N ALA A 181 -18.44 49.11 -9.10
CA ALA A 181 -17.44 49.67 -10.01
C ALA A 181 -17.41 51.23 -9.91
N PRO A 182 -16.49 51.95 -10.56
CA PRO A 182 -15.04 51.98 -10.31
C PRO A 182 -14.49 53.42 -10.30
N ARG A 183 -13.42 53.76 -9.56
CA ARG A 183 -12.58 54.95 -9.87
C ARG A 183 -11.11 54.73 -9.43
N GLN A 184 -10.23 54.69 -10.43
CA GLN A 184 -8.76 54.80 -10.36
C GLN A 184 -8.05 53.68 -9.56
N CYS A 185 -7.56 52.68 -10.32
CA CYS A 185 -6.86 51.46 -9.90
C CYS A 185 -7.77 50.25 -9.63
N GLY A 186 -7.49 49.20 -10.41
CA GLY A 186 -8.42 48.15 -10.79
C GLY A 186 -8.79 47.17 -9.70
N ILE A 187 -9.90 46.48 -9.95
CA ILE A 187 -10.44 45.38 -9.14
C ILE A 187 -9.31 44.38 -8.83
N PRO A 188 -9.11 44.02 -7.54
CA PRO A 188 -8.10 43.03 -7.18
C PRO A 188 -8.44 41.68 -7.83
N ASN A 189 -7.53 41.18 -8.67
CA ASN A 189 -7.62 39.85 -9.24
C ASN A 189 -6.83 38.88 -8.36
N ARG A 190 -7.52 37.87 -7.82
CA ARG A 190 -6.93 36.79 -7.05
C ARG A 190 -6.65 35.64 -7.99
N GLU A 191 -5.38 35.29 -8.13
CA GLU A 191 -4.99 34.18 -8.99
C GLU A 191 -4.01 33.24 -8.29
N THR A 192 -4.07 31.98 -8.69
CA THR A 192 -3.04 30.99 -8.41
C THR A 192 -2.17 30.85 -9.66
N TYR A 193 -0.84 30.77 -9.49
CA TYR A 193 0.11 30.65 -10.59
C TYR A 193 1.21 29.61 -10.28
N LEU A 194 1.83 29.10 -11.34
CA LEU A 194 2.88 28.08 -11.26
C LEU A 194 4.20 28.67 -10.76
N ILE A 195 4.90 27.94 -9.88
CA ILE A 195 6.25 28.30 -9.42
C ILE A 195 7.29 27.58 -10.29
N GLY A 196 8.08 28.35 -11.05
CA GLY A 196 9.06 27.79 -11.98
C GLY A 196 8.39 26.88 -13.01
N ASN A 197 8.87 25.64 -13.11
CA ASN A 197 8.24 24.60 -13.93
C ASN A 197 7.21 23.75 -13.15
N GLY A 198 6.89 24.11 -11.91
CA GLY A 198 5.96 23.36 -11.05
C GLY A 198 6.52 22.08 -10.44
N ASN A 199 7.72 21.63 -10.82
CA ASN A 199 8.30 20.33 -10.44
C ASN A 199 7.28 19.17 -10.49
N PRO A 200 6.73 18.85 -11.67
CA PRO A 200 5.63 17.92 -11.78
C PRO A 200 6.07 16.48 -11.46
N HIS A 201 5.27 15.80 -10.63
CA HIS A 201 5.47 14.40 -10.26
C HIS A 201 4.14 13.65 -10.18
N GLN A 202 4.17 12.32 -10.31
CA GLN A 202 2.97 11.49 -10.15
C GLN A 202 2.79 11.10 -8.68
N ASN A 203 1.58 11.32 -8.16
CA ASN A 203 1.14 10.86 -6.85
C ASN A 203 -0.22 10.17 -6.98
N PRO A 204 -0.27 8.86 -7.21
CA PRO A 204 -1.55 8.20 -7.43
C PRO A 204 -2.46 8.29 -6.19
N LEU A 205 -3.74 8.60 -6.42
CA LEU A 205 -4.80 8.54 -5.43
C LEU A 205 -5.47 7.17 -5.52
N ASN A 206 -5.49 6.43 -4.43
CA ASN A 206 -6.16 5.14 -4.33
C ASN A 206 -7.54 5.35 -3.72
N VAL A 207 -8.60 4.88 -4.38
CA VAL A 207 -9.99 5.05 -3.92
C VAL A 207 -10.71 3.70 -3.90
N GLN A 208 -11.38 3.38 -2.80
CA GLN A 208 -12.21 2.19 -2.71
C GLN A 208 -13.55 2.41 -3.40
N LEU A 209 -13.83 1.61 -4.43
CA LEU A 209 -15.02 1.75 -5.26
C LEU A 209 -16.21 0.92 -4.78
N SER A 210 -15.95 -0.12 -4.00
CA SER A 210 -16.95 -1.12 -3.64
C SER A 210 -16.83 -1.52 -2.18
N CYS A 211 -17.86 -2.18 -1.64
CA CYS A 211 -17.83 -2.78 -0.30
C CYS A 211 -17.88 -1.82 0.90
N GLY A 212 -19.04 -1.67 1.54
CA GLY A 212 -19.33 -0.61 2.53
C GLY A 212 -19.89 -1.07 3.87
N SER A 213 -19.70 -2.34 4.22
CA SER A 213 -20.04 -2.89 5.53
C SER A 213 -19.12 -4.08 5.81
N ARG A 214 -18.66 -4.19 7.06
CA ARG A 214 -17.82 -5.29 7.58
C ARG A 214 -18.40 -6.70 7.30
N ASP A 215 -19.68 -6.80 6.97
CA ASP A 215 -20.41 -8.05 6.75
C ASP A 215 -20.97 -8.21 5.32
N GLY A 216 -20.80 -7.22 4.43
CA GLY A 216 -21.42 -7.20 3.10
C GLY A 216 -20.49 -7.56 1.94
N CYS A 217 -19.23 -7.89 2.23
CA CYS A 217 -18.18 -8.11 1.23
C CYS A 217 -17.92 -9.57 0.88
N GLN A 218 -18.84 -10.44 1.27
CA GLN A 218 -18.77 -11.87 0.97
C GLN A 218 -19.71 -12.23 -0.17
N ILE A 219 -19.13 -12.91 -1.17
CA ILE A 219 -19.75 -13.80 -2.17
C ILE A 219 -21.18 -13.46 -2.55
N THR A 220 -21.39 -12.41 -3.36
CA THR A 220 -22.39 -12.57 -4.44
C THR A 220 -22.11 -11.64 -5.61
N TYR A 221 -21.75 -10.38 -5.37
CA TYR A 221 -21.33 -9.40 -6.38
C TYR A 221 -20.98 -8.11 -5.65
N THR A 222 -19.88 -7.45 -6.00
CA THR A 222 -19.64 -6.10 -5.50
C THR A 222 -19.93 -5.13 -6.63
N THR A 223 -21.05 -4.41 -6.51
CA THR A 223 -21.36 -3.30 -7.42
C THR A 223 -20.43 -2.15 -7.08
N THR A 224 -19.59 -1.72 -8.03
CA THR A 224 -18.78 -0.52 -7.86
C THR A 224 -19.67 0.72 -7.93
N ARG A 225 -19.29 1.75 -7.17
CA ARG A 225 -19.86 3.09 -7.31
C ARG A 225 -18.91 3.97 -8.10
N SER A 226 -19.48 4.79 -8.97
CA SER A 226 -18.74 5.88 -9.60
C SER A 226 -18.52 7.00 -8.59
N PHE A 227 -17.34 7.60 -8.64
CA PHE A 227 -16.99 8.77 -7.84
C PHE A 227 -16.46 9.86 -8.76
N SER A 228 -16.83 11.09 -8.44
CA SER A 228 -16.13 12.28 -8.92
C SER A 228 -14.85 12.43 -8.12
N ILE A 229 -13.71 12.39 -8.79
CA ILE A 229 -12.40 12.68 -8.20
C ILE A 229 -11.99 14.05 -8.69
N GLY A 230 -11.98 15.03 -7.77
CA GLY A 230 -11.53 16.38 -8.02
C GLY A 230 -10.02 16.56 -7.84
N TRP A 231 -9.57 17.77 -8.12
CA TRP A 231 -8.25 18.26 -7.71
C TRP A 231 -8.27 18.63 -6.22
N THR A 232 -7.12 18.48 -5.58
CA THR A 232 -6.90 18.92 -4.19
C THR A 232 -5.69 19.81 -4.09
N ALA A 233 -5.56 20.53 -2.98
CA ALA A 233 -4.39 21.33 -2.68
C ALA A 233 -3.95 21.17 -1.23
N SER A 234 -2.64 21.24 -1.00
CA SER A 234 -2.05 21.17 0.35
C SER A 234 -2.28 22.43 1.18
N ALA A 235 -2.89 23.46 0.60
CA ALA A 235 -3.27 24.72 1.24
C ALA A 235 -4.49 25.32 0.51
N THR A 236 -5.05 26.40 1.03
CA THR A 236 -6.17 27.11 0.38
C THR A 236 -5.74 27.70 -0.96
N ALA A 237 -6.16 27.04 -2.03
CA ALA A 237 -6.00 27.53 -3.39
C ALA A 237 -7.10 28.55 -3.72
N TRP A 238 -6.72 29.63 -4.43
CA TRP A 238 -7.70 30.62 -4.90
C TRP A 238 -8.39 30.17 -6.18
N GLN A 239 -7.71 29.40 -7.03
CA GLN A 239 -8.29 28.80 -8.22
C GLN A 239 -7.54 27.52 -8.60
N TRP A 240 -8.23 26.65 -9.32
CA TRP A 240 -7.57 25.58 -10.06
C TRP A 240 -6.86 26.16 -11.29
N LEU A 241 -5.72 25.56 -11.64
CA LEU A 241 -5.05 25.79 -12.93
C LEU A 241 -4.42 24.48 -13.40
N SER A 242 -4.35 24.28 -14.72
CA SER A 242 -3.62 23.14 -15.26
C SER A 242 -2.10 23.29 -15.17
N GLY A 243 -1.60 24.53 -15.03
CA GLY A 243 -0.15 24.81 -15.06
C GLY A 243 0.51 24.53 -16.40
N GLY A 244 -0.27 24.30 -17.46
CA GLY A 244 0.23 23.82 -18.76
C GLY A 244 0.43 22.30 -18.83
N PHE A 245 0.04 21.55 -17.78
CA PHE A 245 0.08 20.08 -17.77
C PHE A 245 -1.20 19.47 -18.34
N ALA A 246 -1.10 18.23 -18.81
CA ALA A 246 -2.24 17.43 -19.23
C ALA A 246 -3.01 16.88 -18.00
N VAL A 247 -3.70 17.77 -17.29
CA VAL A 247 -4.50 17.48 -16.10
C VAL A 247 -5.93 18.00 -16.23
N GLU A 248 -6.83 17.43 -15.44
CA GLU A 248 -8.25 17.75 -15.42
C GLU A 248 -8.67 18.20 -14.02
N MET A 249 -9.69 19.06 -13.93
CA MET A 249 -10.20 19.55 -12.65
C MET A 249 -10.95 18.44 -11.90
N SER A 250 -11.63 17.57 -12.62
CA SER A 250 -12.26 16.39 -12.06
C SER A 250 -12.44 15.32 -13.13
N ILE A 251 -12.57 14.07 -12.68
CA ILE A 251 -12.92 12.93 -13.52
C ILE A 251 -13.99 12.08 -12.84
N GLU A 252 -14.70 11.27 -13.62
CA GLU A 252 -15.60 10.24 -13.11
C GLU A 252 -14.95 8.86 -13.27
N THR A 253 -14.96 8.03 -12.23
CA THR A 253 -14.40 6.66 -12.32
C THR A 253 -15.23 5.76 -13.25
N GLY A 254 -16.51 6.08 -13.47
CA GLY A 254 -17.32 5.76 -14.66
C GLY A 254 -17.61 4.29 -14.98
N ASN A 255 -16.96 3.32 -14.35
CA ASN A 255 -16.95 1.93 -14.80
C ASN A 255 -17.37 0.92 -13.72
N SER A 256 -18.05 -0.14 -14.15
CA SER A 256 -18.29 -1.34 -13.35
C SER A 256 -17.05 -2.23 -13.36
N TYR A 257 -16.44 -2.46 -12.20
CA TYR A 257 -15.34 -3.43 -12.06
C TYR A 257 -15.77 -4.58 -11.16
N SER A 258 -15.34 -5.79 -11.50
CA SER A 258 -15.65 -7.00 -10.72
C SER A 258 -14.39 -7.74 -10.35
N CYS A 259 -14.31 -8.18 -9.10
CA CYS A 259 -13.25 -9.06 -8.61
C CYS A 259 -13.83 -10.46 -8.39
N PRO A 260 -13.20 -11.53 -8.92
CA PRO A 260 -13.65 -12.89 -8.66
C PRO A 260 -13.39 -13.26 -7.20
N GLY A 261 -14.40 -13.75 -6.48
CA GLY A 261 -14.27 -14.18 -5.09
C GLY A 261 -14.50 -15.68 -4.93
N SER A 262 -13.82 -16.28 -3.96
CA SER A 262 -13.99 -17.67 -3.52
C SER A 262 -14.72 -17.73 -2.16
N ALA A 263 -15.07 -18.94 -1.72
CA ALA A 263 -15.64 -19.16 -0.39
C ALA A 263 -14.79 -18.53 0.72
N ASN A 264 -15.43 -17.79 1.63
CA ASN A 264 -14.84 -17.06 2.76
C ASN A 264 -13.96 -15.84 2.41
N ASP A 265 -13.81 -15.50 1.12
CA ASP A 265 -13.05 -14.30 0.76
C ASP A 265 -13.73 -13.02 1.26
N TYR A 266 -12.92 -12.12 1.79
CA TYR A 266 -13.32 -10.76 2.13
C TYR A 266 -12.59 -9.78 1.20
N PHE A 267 -13.28 -9.14 0.24
CA PHE A 267 -12.59 -8.41 -0.84
C PHE A 267 -13.23 -7.06 -1.19
N ALA A 268 -12.45 -6.17 -1.81
CA ALA A 268 -12.91 -4.89 -2.34
C ALA A 268 -12.25 -4.56 -3.68
N VAL A 269 -12.94 -3.73 -4.46
CA VAL A 269 -12.41 -3.11 -5.67
C VAL A 269 -11.86 -1.74 -5.29
N TRP A 270 -10.63 -1.49 -5.69
CA TRP A 270 -9.99 -0.19 -5.62
C TRP A 270 -9.63 0.31 -7.01
N ILE A 271 -9.46 1.62 -7.15
CA ILE A 271 -8.84 2.23 -8.32
C ILE A 271 -7.62 3.03 -7.91
N LYS A 272 -6.51 2.80 -8.62
CA LYS A 272 -5.36 3.69 -8.64
C LYS A 272 -5.67 4.78 -9.65
N GLN A 273 -6.02 5.96 -9.18
CA GLN A 273 -6.22 7.13 -10.01
C GLN A 273 -4.91 7.91 -10.12
N ALA A 274 -4.38 8.05 -11.32
CA ALA A 274 -3.17 8.83 -11.51
C ALA A 274 -3.44 10.33 -11.30
N GLN A 275 -2.70 10.94 -10.37
CA GLN A 275 -2.69 12.38 -10.14
C GLN A 275 -1.32 12.95 -10.49
N THR A 276 -1.33 14.16 -11.03
CA THR A 276 -0.12 14.97 -11.19
C THR A 276 -0.09 16.02 -10.10
N ALA A 277 1.00 16.03 -9.35
CA ALA A 277 1.30 17.02 -8.33
C ALA A 277 2.18 18.12 -8.91
N TYR A 278 1.89 19.38 -8.61
CA TYR A 278 2.71 20.52 -9.04
C TYR A 278 2.63 21.69 -8.05
N THR A 279 3.75 22.42 -7.97
CA THR A 279 3.96 23.52 -7.01
C THR A 279 3.43 24.83 -7.56
N VAL A 280 2.59 25.49 -6.77
CA VAL A 280 1.92 26.74 -7.10
C VAL A 280 1.98 27.73 -5.93
N ARG A 281 1.57 28.96 -6.18
CA ARG A 281 1.40 30.00 -5.16
C ARG A 281 0.24 30.93 -5.52
N ASN A 282 -0.39 31.53 -4.52
CA ASN A 282 -1.40 32.56 -4.72
C ASN A 282 -0.73 33.92 -4.91
N ARG A 283 -1.29 34.79 -5.77
CA ARG A 283 -0.88 36.19 -5.89
C ARG A 283 -2.06 37.10 -6.20
N LEU A 284 -1.97 38.33 -5.72
CA LEU A 284 -2.92 39.39 -5.94
C LEU A 284 -2.38 40.33 -7.02
N ARG A 285 -3.17 40.54 -8.06
CA ARG A 285 -2.90 41.54 -9.10
C ARG A 285 -3.88 42.69 -8.98
N ILE A 286 -3.33 43.89 -8.84
CA ILE A 286 -4.06 45.15 -8.88
C ILE A 286 -3.43 45.96 -10.00
N SER A 287 -4.23 46.51 -10.92
CA SER A 287 -3.74 47.14 -12.17
C SER A 287 -2.77 48.31 -11.98
N CYS A 288 -2.59 48.82 -10.76
CA CYS A 288 -1.68 49.91 -10.42
C CYS A 288 -0.71 49.59 -9.28
N ALA A 289 -0.74 48.39 -8.71
CA ALA A 289 0.14 48.04 -7.60
C ALA A 289 1.14 46.97 -8.04
N PRO A 290 2.31 46.88 -7.38
CA PRO A 290 3.16 45.72 -7.51
C PRO A 290 2.36 44.44 -7.25
N ILE A 291 2.67 43.38 -8.01
CA ILE A 291 2.11 42.06 -7.78
C ILE A 291 2.52 41.61 -6.37
N GLN A 292 1.54 41.14 -5.60
CA GLN A 292 1.78 40.69 -4.23
C GLN A 292 1.51 39.19 -4.14
N ASP A 293 2.52 38.42 -3.80
CA ASP A 293 2.33 37.01 -3.49
C ASP A 293 1.64 36.85 -2.13
N SER A 294 0.75 35.86 -2.04
CA SER A 294 -0.03 35.54 -0.85
C SER A 294 0.29 34.13 -0.38
N GLY A 295 0.74 34.01 0.88
CA GLY A 295 1.09 32.73 1.49
C GLY A 295 2.39 32.10 0.95
N GLY A 296 2.64 30.86 1.38
CA GLY A 296 3.76 30.05 0.90
C GLY A 296 3.44 29.27 -0.38
N ASN A 297 4.44 28.58 -0.91
CA ASN A 297 4.24 27.61 -1.97
C ASN A 297 3.41 26.43 -1.44
N TYR A 298 2.55 25.88 -2.28
CA TYR A 298 1.75 24.70 -1.96
C TYR A 298 1.60 23.81 -3.19
N VAL A 299 1.16 22.57 -2.96
CA VAL A 299 1.02 21.57 -4.03
C VAL A 299 -0.44 21.44 -4.40
N ILE A 300 -0.73 21.42 -5.70
CA ILE A 300 -2.01 20.96 -6.24
C ILE A 300 -1.81 19.55 -6.78
N TRP A 301 -2.73 18.65 -6.44
CA TRP A 301 -2.86 17.33 -7.06
C TRP A 301 -4.09 17.35 -7.95
N SER A 302 -3.89 17.11 -9.25
CA SER A 302 -4.98 17.06 -10.22
C SER A 302 -4.99 15.73 -10.97
N PRO A 303 -6.18 15.14 -11.26
CA PRO A 303 -6.27 13.97 -12.11
C PRO A 303 -5.54 14.19 -13.42
N ASN A 304 -4.68 13.27 -13.82
CA ASN A 304 -4.03 13.39 -15.12
C ASN A 304 -5.00 12.99 -16.24
N ARG A 305 -4.90 13.68 -17.39
CA ARG A 305 -5.78 13.44 -18.53
C ARG A 305 -5.59 12.02 -19.04
N GLY A 306 -6.70 11.29 -19.15
CA GLY A 306 -6.72 9.91 -19.62
C GLY A 306 -6.22 8.88 -18.61
N ASN A 307 -6.07 9.24 -17.33
CA ASN A 307 -5.67 8.35 -16.24
C ASN A 307 -4.42 7.51 -16.56
N ARG A 308 -3.40 8.14 -17.16
CA ARG A 308 -2.17 7.46 -17.57
C ARG A 308 -1.43 6.95 -16.34
N GLY A 309 -1.25 5.63 -16.26
CA GLY A 309 -0.63 4.96 -15.11
C GLY A 309 -1.61 4.59 -13.98
N GLY A 310 -2.90 4.93 -14.14
CA GLY A 310 -3.95 4.46 -13.26
C GLY A 310 -4.62 3.18 -13.77
N TYR A 311 -5.15 2.38 -12.84
CA TYR A 311 -5.83 1.12 -13.14
C TYR A 311 -6.67 0.66 -11.94
N PRO A 312 -7.75 -0.11 -12.17
CA PRO A 312 -8.45 -0.81 -11.10
C PRO A 312 -7.61 -1.97 -10.57
N TYR A 313 -7.79 -2.32 -9.30
CA TYR A 313 -7.21 -3.51 -8.69
C TYR A 313 -8.13 -4.11 -7.63
N CYS A 314 -7.96 -5.39 -7.40
CA CYS A 314 -8.69 -6.19 -6.44
C CYS A 314 -7.83 -6.42 -5.21
N VAL A 315 -8.41 -6.27 -4.02
CA VAL A 315 -7.77 -6.61 -2.75
C VAL A 315 -8.60 -7.65 -2.02
N TYR A 316 -7.94 -8.61 -1.36
CA TYR A 316 -8.58 -9.62 -0.52
C TYR A 316 -7.88 -9.69 0.82
N GLY A 317 -8.68 -9.69 1.87
CA GLY A 317 -8.31 -9.66 3.27
C GLY A 317 -8.86 -8.42 3.97
N ARG A 318 -9.41 -8.61 5.17
CA ARG A 318 -9.96 -7.52 6.01
C ARG A 318 -8.96 -6.39 6.26
N GLN A 319 -7.67 -6.66 6.20
CA GLN A 319 -6.60 -5.67 6.32
C GLN A 319 -6.55 -4.66 5.17
N TYR A 320 -7.09 -4.97 3.98
CA TYR A 320 -7.07 -4.07 2.81
C TYR A 320 -8.43 -3.43 2.50
N VAL A 321 -9.50 -4.01 3.03
CA VAL A 321 -10.85 -3.49 2.81
C VAL A 321 -11.18 -2.39 3.83
N ARG A 322 -11.78 -1.31 3.34
CA ARG A 322 -12.16 -0.10 4.06
C ARG A 322 -13.63 0.26 3.76
N TRP A 323 -14.07 1.48 4.04
CA TRP A 323 -15.40 1.94 3.65
C TRP A 323 -15.41 2.39 2.19
N ILE A 324 -16.60 2.34 1.58
CA ILE A 324 -16.82 2.86 0.22
C ILE A 324 -16.45 4.35 0.18
N GLY A 325 -15.59 4.72 -0.78
CA GLY A 325 -15.13 6.11 -0.95
C GLY A 325 -13.92 6.49 -0.12
N ASP A 326 -13.47 5.62 0.80
CA ASP A 326 -12.20 5.80 1.51
C ASP A 326 -11.06 5.88 0.49
N ARG A 327 -10.17 6.84 0.71
CA ARG A 327 -9.11 7.16 -0.23
C ARG A 327 -7.82 7.58 0.45
N TRP A 328 -6.71 7.26 -0.17
CA TRP A 328 -5.39 7.67 0.30
C TRP A 328 -4.51 8.08 -0.88
N LEU A 329 -3.71 9.12 -0.67
CA LEU A 329 -2.80 9.65 -1.67
C LEU A 329 -1.41 9.04 -1.44
N ASP A 330 -0.85 8.42 -2.47
CA ASP A 330 0.55 8.00 -2.44
C ASP A 330 1.45 9.22 -2.68
N THR A 331 1.97 9.77 -1.58
CA THR A 331 2.85 10.95 -1.62
C THR A 331 4.28 10.61 -2.02
N THR A 332 4.61 9.34 -2.29
CA THR A 332 5.93 8.95 -2.76
C THR A 332 6.19 9.61 -4.11
N PRO A 333 7.17 10.52 -4.22
CA PRO A 333 7.34 11.31 -5.42
C PRO A 333 7.90 10.44 -6.53
N ILE A 334 7.11 10.25 -7.59
CA ILE A 334 7.57 9.64 -8.83
C ILE A 334 7.89 10.75 -9.83
N PRO A 335 9.17 11.02 -10.15
CA PRO A 335 9.54 12.11 -11.06
C PRO A 335 8.88 11.94 -12.43
N GLY A 336 8.34 13.04 -12.95
CA GLY A 336 7.70 13.09 -14.27
C GLY A 336 6.23 13.48 -14.17
N GLY A 337 5.87 14.56 -14.88
CA GLY A 337 4.48 14.81 -15.27
C GLY A 337 4.17 14.11 -16.61
N PRO A 338 2.89 13.89 -16.95
CA PRO A 338 2.54 13.51 -18.31
C PRO A 338 2.94 14.65 -19.27
N PRO A 339 3.44 14.34 -20.48
CA PRO A 339 3.73 15.36 -21.49
C PRO A 339 2.45 16.09 -21.94
#